data_AF-A0A0T9TBU2-F1
#
_entry.id   AF-A0A0T9TBU2-F1
#
_cell.length_a   1.000
_cell.length_b   1.000
_cell.length_c   1.000
_cell.angle_alpha   90.00
_cell.angle_beta   90.00
_cell.angle_gamma   90.00
#
_symmetry.space_group_name_H-M   'P 1'
#
loop_
_entity.id
_entity.type
_entity.pdbx_description
1 polymer ?
#
loop_
_entity_poly.entity_id
_entity_poly.type
_entity_poly.pdbx_seq_one_letter_code
_entity_poly.pdbx_strand_id
1 'polypeptide(L)'
;MRKFLLALTPAVLLLSAGAQAASNGEIEITASVVAGTCDVALSRNSLDLGNFSAKKLGASPIDKPLADTTGSFTLSLNKCDKPEAVGDKANVIVSGPVVAGTKNIFNGTDGDSGIMLSTSVDKDKYITNGEAVLIATAEATTPAGKTDLTSFDNQSVIFNVGVASHVKDPKVGVIRAPLLFSFSYN
;
A
#
# COMPACT_ATOMS: atom_id res chain seq x y z
N MET A 1 -58.03 47.94 -29.92
CA MET A 1 -56.97 46.98 -29.52
C MET A 1 -57.45 45.57 -29.83
N ARG A 2 -56.62 44.58 -30.21
CA ARG A 2 -55.17 44.55 -30.50
C ARG A 2 -54.97 44.17 -31.99
N LYS A 3 -54.18 44.94 -32.74
CA LYS A 3 -52.90 44.56 -33.38
C LYS A 3 -52.97 43.51 -34.53
N PHE A 4 -52.61 44.01 -35.73
CA PHE A 4 -51.80 43.42 -36.84
C PHE A 4 -51.53 41.89 -36.83
N LEU A 5 -51.87 41.14 -37.89
CA LEU A 5 -51.30 41.08 -39.27
C LEU A 5 -49.94 40.35 -39.40
N LEU A 6 -49.94 39.32 -40.27
CA LEU A 6 -48.83 38.72 -41.05
C LEU A 6 -47.56 38.21 -40.32
N ALA A 7 -47.20 36.93 -40.57
CA ALA A 7 -45.94 36.57 -41.27
C ALA A 7 -45.73 35.04 -41.47
N LEU A 8 -45.38 34.69 -42.70
CA LEU A 8 -44.49 33.62 -43.21
C LEU A 8 -44.30 32.30 -42.42
N THR A 9 -44.61 31.19 -43.10
CA THR A 9 -43.96 29.88 -42.93
C THR A 9 -42.49 29.86 -43.38
N PRO A 10 -41.65 29.05 -42.72
CA PRO A 10 -40.61 28.31 -43.41
C PRO A 10 -40.75 26.79 -43.18
N ALA A 11 -40.66 26.01 -44.26
CA ALA A 11 -40.43 24.57 -44.15
C ALA A 11 -38.98 24.32 -43.69
N VAL A 12 -38.79 23.55 -42.64
CA VAL A 12 -37.45 23.15 -42.17
C VAL A 12 -37.14 21.75 -42.68
N LEU A 13 -36.06 21.62 -43.44
CA LEU A 13 -35.60 20.35 -43.99
C LEU A 13 -35.13 19.40 -42.87
N LEU A 14 -35.42 18.11 -43.05
CA LEU A 14 -34.72 17.03 -42.36
C LEU A 14 -33.27 16.97 -42.86
N LEU A 15 -32.32 17.20 -41.97
CA LEU A 15 -30.90 16.89 -42.18
C LEU A 15 -30.38 16.10 -40.97
N SER A 16 -30.38 14.79 -41.11
CA SER A 16 -29.69 13.86 -40.21
C SER A 16 -28.18 14.03 -40.36
N ALA A 17 -27.51 14.51 -39.30
CA ALA A 17 -26.04 14.62 -39.28
C ALA A 17 -25.48 14.24 -37.91
N GLY A 18 -24.57 13.27 -37.89
CA GLY A 18 -23.65 13.02 -36.77
C GLY A 18 -24.21 12.21 -35.60
N ALA A 19 -24.20 10.88 -35.71
CA ALA A 19 -24.11 10.04 -34.53
C ALA A 19 -22.74 10.27 -33.88
N GLN A 20 -22.67 11.03 -32.78
CA GLN A 20 -21.43 11.21 -32.00
C GLN A 20 -21.16 9.98 -31.12
N ALA A 21 -20.84 8.86 -31.76
CA ALA A 21 -20.37 7.66 -31.10
C ALA A 21 -18.87 7.81 -30.75
N ALA A 22 -18.54 8.69 -29.80
CA ALA A 22 -17.23 8.74 -29.17
C ALA A 22 -17.09 7.60 -28.14
N SER A 23 -17.25 6.36 -28.59
CA SER A 23 -17.07 5.16 -27.78
C SER A 23 -15.58 4.82 -27.67
N ASN A 24 -14.83 5.67 -26.96
CA ASN A 24 -13.44 5.40 -26.63
C ASN A 24 -13.41 4.24 -25.62
N GLY A 25 -13.12 3.04 -26.10
CA GLY A 25 -12.76 1.92 -25.25
C GLY A 25 -11.26 1.99 -24.96
N GLU A 26 -10.90 2.22 -23.70
CA GLU A 26 -9.53 2.15 -23.22
C GLU A 26 -9.37 0.87 -22.38
N ILE A 27 -8.26 0.15 -22.59
CA ILE A 27 -7.90 -1.01 -21.79
C ILE A 27 -6.40 -0.95 -21.50
N GLU A 28 -6.05 -0.87 -20.21
CA GLU A 28 -4.69 -0.99 -19.73
C GLU A 28 -4.42 -2.46 -19.37
N ILE A 29 -3.43 -3.07 -20.01
CA ILE A 29 -3.03 -4.46 -19.75
C ILE A 29 -1.58 -4.42 -19.25
N THR A 30 -1.38 -4.80 -17.99
CA THR A 30 -0.06 -4.84 -17.34
C THR A 30 0.35 -6.25 -16.98
N ALA A 31 1.64 -6.53 -17.08
CA ALA A 31 2.28 -7.78 -16.65
C ALA A 31 3.69 -7.46 -16.16
N SER A 32 4.22 -8.28 -15.26
CA SER A 32 5.59 -8.18 -14.76
C SER A 32 6.33 -9.50 -15.00
N VAL A 33 7.61 -9.41 -15.37
CA VAL A 33 8.52 -10.54 -15.52
C VAL A 33 9.71 -10.27 -14.61
N VAL A 34 10.04 -11.23 -13.76
CA VAL A 34 11.08 -11.15 -12.72
C VAL A 34 11.98 -12.39 -12.81
N ALA A 35 13.24 -12.27 -12.37
CA ALA A 35 14.23 -13.36 -12.46
C ALA A 35 13.88 -14.57 -11.58
N GLY A 36 13.19 -14.34 -10.45
CA GLY A 36 12.61 -15.40 -9.63
C GLY A 36 11.32 -14.91 -8.96
N THR A 37 10.48 -15.86 -8.55
CA THR A 37 9.20 -15.63 -7.87
C THR A 37 9.19 -16.26 -6.48
N CYS A 38 8.29 -15.78 -5.61
CA CYS A 38 7.99 -16.34 -4.29
C CYS A 38 6.51 -16.08 -3.96
N ASP A 39 5.84 -17.05 -3.34
CA ASP A 39 4.54 -16.83 -2.70
C ASP A 39 4.73 -16.01 -1.41
N VAL A 40 4.24 -14.77 -1.42
CA VAL A 40 4.16 -13.92 -0.23
C VAL A 40 2.94 -14.34 0.60
N ALA A 41 3.18 -14.86 1.80
CA ALA A 41 2.12 -15.21 2.75
C ALA A 41 2.15 -14.28 3.97
N LEU A 42 0.96 -13.86 4.42
CA LEU A 42 0.79 -13.14 5.67
C LEU A 42 0.16 -14.06 6.71
N SER A 43 0.69 -14.04 7.94
CA SER A 43 0.12 -14.75 9.10
C SER A 43 -1.31 -14.33 9.48
N ARG A 44 -1.78 -13.19 8.94
CA ARG A 44 -3.15 -12.69 9.01
C ARG A 44 -3.39 -11.68 7.89
N ASN A 45 -4.60 -11.65 7.33
CA ASN A 45 -5.02 -10.69 6.31
C ASN A 45 -5.67 -9.41 6.90
N SER A 46 -5.92 -9.38 8.20
CA SER A 46 -6.41 -8.23 8.95
C SER A 46 -5.76 -8.17 10.34
N LEU A 47 -5.61 -6.96 10.86
CA LEU A 47 -5.09 -6.71 12.19
C LEU A 47 -5.85 -5.51 12.77
N ASP A 48 -6.71 -5.79 13.75
CA ASP A 48 -7.36 -4.76 14.55
C ASP A 48 -6.42 -4.35 15.70
N LEU A 49 -6.23 -3.03 15.86
CA LEU A 49 -5.44 -2.45 16.95
C LEU A 49 -6.34 -1.88 18.05
N GLY A 50 -7.66 -1.87 17.87
CA GLY A 50 -8.64 -1.29 18.79
C GLY A 50 -8.87 0.21 18.58
N ASN A 51 -9.60 0.80 19.53
CA ASN A 51 -10.07 2.18 19.44
C ASN A 51 -9.28 3.12 20.36
N PHE A 52 -8.91 4.29 19.85
CA PHE A 52 -8.11 5.29 20.57
C PHE A 52 -8.74 6.68 20.49
N SER A 53 -8.64 7.46 21.56
CA SER A 53 -9.16 8.83 21.58
C SER A 53 -8.16 9.79 20.92
N ALA A 54 -8.68 10.77 20.18
CA ALA A 54 -7.88 11.86 19.60
C ALA A 54 -6.99 12.56 20.64
N LYS A 55 -7.49 12.72 21.88
CA LYS A 55 -6.71 13.26 23.01
C LYS A 55 -5.49 12.39 23.37
N LYS A 56 -5.62 11.06 23.40
CA LYS A 56 -4.50 10.16 23.72
C LYS A 56 -3.47 10.14 22.58
N LEU A 57 -3.95 10.11 21.34
CA LEU A 57 -3.09 10.11 20.17
C LEU A 57 -2.35 11.46 20.04
N GLY A 58 -3.07 12.58 20.15
CA GLY A 58 -2.53 13.94 20.16
C GLY A 58 -1.57 14.24 21.31
N ALA A 59 -1.72 13.60 22.47
CA ALA A 59 -0.75 13.71 23.56
C ALA A 59 0.64 13.14 23.20
N SER A 60 0.71 12.18 22.29
CA SER A 60 1.95 11.52 21.84
C SER A 60 2.88 12.47 21.06
N PRO A 61 4.15 12.10 20.83
CA PRO A 61 4.98 12.76 19.82
C PRO A 61 4.36 12.61 18.43
N ILE A 62 4.47 13.66 17.61
CA ILE A 62 4.09 13.63 16.20
C ILE A 62 5.02 12.65 15.44
N ASP A 63 4.48 11.96 14.44
CA ASP A 63 5.18 10.98 13.60
C ASP A 63 5.87 9.86 14.39
N LYS A 64 5.28 9.48 15.52
CA LYS A 64 5.65 8.30 16.32
C LYS A 64 4.42 7.45 16.66
N PRO A 65 4.55 6.12 16.67
CA PRO A 65 3.50 5.23 17.19
C PRO A 65 3.21 5.54 18.66
N LEU A 66 1.93 5.60 19.02
CA LEU A 66 1.50 5.62 20.42
C LEU A 66 1.88 4.27 21.06
N ALA A 67 2.64 4.30 22.16
CA ALA A 67 3.27 3.11 22.75
C ALA A 67 2.30 1.94 23.04
N ASP A 68 1.06 2.26 23.42
CA ASP A 68 0.02 1.28 23.76
C ASP A 68 -0.74 0.72 22.53
N THR A 69 -0.31 1.02 21.30
CA THR A 69 -1.02 0.66 20.05
C THR A 69 -0.30 -0.43 19.23
N THR A 70 0.54 -1.22 19.90
CA THR A 70 1.42 -2.16 19.22
C THR A 70 0.68 -3.43 18.80
N GLY A 71 0.76 -3.74 17.51
CA GLY A 71 0.38 -5.04 16.94
C GLY A 71 1.53 -5.60 16.12
N SER A 72 1.45 -6.88 15.76
CA SER A 72 2.43 -7.50 14.87
C SER A 72 1.82 -8.57 13.97
N PHE A 73 2.50 -8.80 12.85
CA PHE A 73 2.22 -9.91 11.94
C PHE A 73 3.54 -10.37 11.30
N THR A 74 3.62 -11.67 11.02
CA THR A 74 4.68 -12.26 10.20
C THR A 74 4.28 -12.23 8.73
N LEU A 75 5.23 -11.87 7.87
CA LEU A 75 5.24 -12.16 6.44
C LEU A 75 6.26 -13.28 6.19
N SER A 76 5.90 -14.31 5.43
CA SER A 76 6.84 -15.33 4.95
C SER A 76 6.87 -15.40 3.42
N LEU A 77 8.01 -15.83 2.90
CA LEU A 77 8.23 -16.21 1.52
C LEU A 77 8.22 -17.73 1.42
N ASN A 78 7.47 -18.26 0.46
CA ASN A 78 7.23 -19.70 0.32
C ASN A 78 7.25 -20.08 -1.17
N LYS A 79 7.55 -21.33 -1.49
CA LYS A 79 7.66 -21.85 -2.88
C LYS A 79 8.53 -20.96 -3.79
N CYS A 80 9.62 -20.44 -3.24
CA CYS A 80 10.49 -19.56 -4.00
C CYS A 80 11.24 -20.31 -5.11
N ASP A 81 11.42 -19.64 -6.24
CA ASP A 81 12.45 -20.02 -7.20
C ASP A 81 13.83 -19.96 -6.55
N LYS A 82 14.75 -20.80 -7.04
CA LYS A 82 16.12 -20.83 -6.52
C LYS A 82 16.86 -19.53 -6.91
N PRO A 83 17.62 -18.90 -6.01
CA PRO A 83 18.48 -17.78 -6.36
C PRO A 83 19.46 -18.14 -7.50
N GLU A 84 19.61 -17.24 -8.48
CA GLU A 84 20.52 -17.39 -9.61
C GLU A 84 21.99 -17.28 -9.18
N ALA A 85 22.30 -16.37 -8.25
CA ALA A 85 23.64 -16.14 -7.74
C ALA A 85 23.70 -15.89 -6.21
N VAL A 86 24.94 -15.96 -5.68
CA VAL A 86 25.24 -15.57 -4.30
C VAL A 86 25.27 -14.05 -4.20
N GLY A 87 24.55 -13.50 -3.22
CA GLY A 87 24.38 -12.06 -3.03
C GLY A 87 23.04 -11.50 -3.52
N ASP A 88 22.26 -12.29 -4.27
CA ASP A 88 20.89 -11.98 -4.70
C ASP A 88 19.97 -11.78 -3.49
N LYS A 89 18.93 -10.96 -3.63
CA LYS A 89 18.10 -10.48 -2.51
C LYS A 89 16.61 -10.67 -2.77
N ALA A 90 16.00 -11.43 -1.87
CA ALA A 90 14.56 -11.44 -1.68
C ALA A 90 14.14 -10.21 -0.86
N ASN A 91 13.41 -9.30 -1.50
CA ASN A 91 12.83 -8.12 -0.87
C ASN A 91 11.31 -8.16 -0.97
N VAL A 92 10.64 -7.39 -0.11
CA VAL A 92 9.22 -7.07 -0.24
C VAL A 92 9.06 -5.56 -0.26
N ILE A 93 8.47 -5.03 -1.33
CA ILE A 93 8.09 -3.63 -1.44
C ILE A 93 6.78 -3.44 -0.67
N VAL A 94 6.81 -2.56 0.34
CA VAL A 94 5.63 -2.19 1.13
C VAL A 94 5.02 -0.94 0.51
N SER A 95 3.75 -1.00 0.11
CA SER A 95 3.07 0.12 -0.55
C SER A 95 1.63 0.31 -0.07
N GLY A 96 1.16 1.55 -0.13
CA GLY A 96 -0.20 1.92 0.26
C GLY A 96 -0.39 3.44 0.30
N PRO A 97 -1.65 3.91 0.37
CA PRO A 97 -1.94 5.33 0.57
C PRO A 97 -1.43 5.81 1.93
N VAL A 98 -0.97 7.06 2.00
CA VAL A 98 -0.38 7.69 3.19
C VAL A 98 -1.09 9.00 3.51
N VAL A 99 -1.05 9.38 4.78
CA VAL A 99 -1.50 10.70 5.25
C VAL A 99 -0.72 11.79 4.50
N ALA A 100 -1.43 12.81 4.00
CA ALA A 100 -0.85 13.88 3.22
C ALA A 100 0.31 14.58 3.95
N GLY A 101 1.41 14.82 3.25
CA GLY A 101 2.66 15.37 3.81
C GLY A 101 3.61 14.32 4.42
N THR A 102 3.14 13.08 4.63
CA THR A 102 3.94 12.00 5.21
C THR A 102 4.48 11.03 4.15
N LYS A 103 5.39 10.12 4.56
CA LYS A 103 5.86 9.01 3.71
C LYS A 103 5.67 7.63 4.33
N ASN A 104 5.37 7.54 5.62
CA ASN A 104 5.42 6.34 6.46
C ASN A 104 4.21 6.19 7.41
N ILE A 105 3.23 7.10 7.33
CA ILE A 105 1.96 7.01 8.06
C ILE A 105 0.89 6.60 7.05
N PHE A 106 0.63 5.31 6.95
CA PHE A 106 -0.30 4.75 6.00
C PHE A 106 -1.75 4.96 6.44
N ASN A 107 -2.56 5.53 5.56
CA ASN A 107 -4.01 5.59 5.71
C ASN A 107 -4.67 5.74 4.34
N GLY A 108 -5.69 4.94 4.08
CA GLY A 108 -6.53 4.98 2.86
C GLY A 108 -7.86 5.71 3.05
N THR A 109 -8.07 6.34 4.21
CA THR A 109 -9.11 7.33 4.46
C THR A 109 -8.48 8.69 4.71
N ASP A 110 -9.16 9.76 4.32
CA ASP A 110 -8.73 11.13 4.63
C ASP A 110 -8.68 11.35 6.15
N GLY A 111 -7.55 11.84 6.65
CA GLY A 111 -7.35 12.10 8.07
C GLY A 111 -5.91 12.46 8.41
N ASP A 112 -5.69 12.91 9.64
CA ASP A 112 -4.39 13.40 10.13
C ASP A 112 -3.60 12.31 10.90
N SER A 113 -4.03 11.06 10.79
CA SER A 113 -3.53 9.91 11.56
C SER A 113 -3.61 8.63 10.74
N GLY A 114 -2.78 7.66 11.07
CA GLY A 114 -2.64 6.41 10.31
C GLY A 114 -1.83 5.36 11.04
N ILE A 115 -1.38 4.35 10.29
CA ILE A 115 -0.56 3.24 10.77
C ILE A 115 0.88 3.42 10.32
N MET A 116 1.83 3.33 11.24
CA MET A 116 3.25 3.20 10.93
C MET A 116 3.67 1.73 11.07
N LEU A 117 4.66 1.33 10.26
CA LEU A 117 5.24 -0.01 10.30
C LEU A 117 6.75 0.07 10.55
N SER A 118 7.28 -0.87 11.31
CA SER A 118 8.72 -1.15 11.43
C SER A 118 8.94 -2.66 11.46
N THR A 119 10.21 -3.11 11.43
CA THR A 119 10.52 -4.54 11.52
C THR A 119 10.84 -4.92 12.97
N SER A 120 10.86 -6.21 13.30
CA SER A 120 11.35 -6.64 14.63
C SER A 120 12.86 -6.47 14.80
N VAL A 121 13.62 -6.36 13.70
CA VAL A 121 15.07 -6.13 13.71
C VAL A 121 15.38 -4.65 13.98
N ASP A 122 14.75 -3.75 13.24
CA ASP A 122 14.85 -2.30 13.39
C ASP A 122 13.45 -1.73 13.68
N LYS A 123 13.23 -1.39 14.95
CA LYS A 123 11.93 -0.93 15.47
C LYS A 123 11.75 0.59 15.38
N ASP A 124 12.85 1.33 15.30
CA ASP A 124 12.89 2.79 15.31
C ASP A 124 12.94 3.39 13.90
N LYS A 125 13.39 2.62 12.90
CA LYS A 125 13.21 2.93 11.49
C LYS A 125 11.82 2.51 11.02
N TYR A 126 10.99 3.49 10.66
CA TYR A 126 9.68 3.24 10.06
C TYR A 126 9.75 3.15 8.54
N ILE A 127 9.04 2.15 8.02
CA ILE A 127 8.97 1.82 6.60
C ILE A 127 8.19 2.90 5.85
N THR A 128 8.75 3.36 4.74
CA THR A 128 8.13 4.34 3.84
C THR A 128 7.37 3.66 2.69
N ASN A 129 6.40 4.37 2.10
CA ASN A 129 5.62 3.90 0.96
C ASN A 129 6.53 3.71 -0.27
N GLY A 130 6.55 2.50 -0.82
CA GLY A 130 7.45 2.08 -1.88
C GLY A 130 8.82 1.56 -1.41
N GLU A 131 9.04 1.44 -0.09
CA GLU A 131 10.31 0.94 0.44
C GLU A 131 10.43 -0.58 0.29
N ALA A 132 11.57 -1.01 -0.24
CA ALA A 132 11.97 -2.42 -0.29
C ALA A 132 12.54 -2.85 1.07
N VAL A 133 11.84 -3.79 1.72
CA VAL A 133 12.28 -4.44 2.96
C VAL A 133 12.99 -5.74 2.60
N LEU A 134 14.27 -5.83 2.94
CA LEU A 134 15.08 -7.05 2.74
C LEU A 134 14.56 -8.17 3.66
N ILE A 135 14.26 -9.33 3.06
CA ILE A 135 13.83 -10.54 3.78
C ILE A 135 15.00 -11.51 3.93
N ALA A 136 15.72 -11.77 2.83
CA ALA A 136 16.87 -12.67 2.80
C ALA A 136 17.88 -12.25 1.72
N THR A 137 19.13 -12.66 1.89
CA THR A 137 20.20 -12.57 0.88
C THR A 137 20.74 -13.98 0.65
N ALA A 138 20.96 -14.35 -0.61
CA ALA A 138 21.42 -15.68 -0.98
C ALA A 138 22.89 -15.88 -0.60
N GLU A 139 23.20 -16.94 0.16
CA GLU A 139 24.55 -17.31 0.57
C GLU A 139 25.03 -18.57 -0.18
N ALA A 140 26.35 -18.73 -0.28
CA ALA A 140 26.97 -19.89 -0.97
C ALA A 140 26.73 -21.22 -0.24
N THR A 141 26.57 -21.17 1.09
CA THR A 141 26.31 -22.32 1.96
C THR A 141 25.42 -21.87 3.13
N THR A 142 24.65 -22.81 3.67
CA THR A 142 23.85 -22.56 4.88
C THR A 142 24.70 -22.80 6.12
N PRO A 143 24.87 -21.81 7.03
CA PRO A 143 25.60 -22.03 8.27
C PRO A 143 24.92 -23.08 9.15
N ALA A 144 25.69 -23.95 9.79
CA ALA A 144 25.17 -25.04 10.61
C ALA A 144 24.23 -24.50 11.73
N GLY A 145 22.99 -25.00 11.77
CA GLY A 145 21.98 -24.58 12.74
C GLY A 145 21.27 -23.25 12.40
N LYS A 146 21.38 -22.74 11.17
CA LYS A 146 20.58 -21.62 10.65
C LYS A 146 19.52 -22.10 9.65
N THR A 147 18.53 -21.25 9.38
CA THR A 147 17.61 -21.39 8.24
C THR A 147 18.41 -21.49 6.94
N ASP A 148 17.90 -22.21 5.94
CA ASP A 148 18.58 -22.37 4.65
C ASP A 148 18.74 -21.02 3.92
N LEU A 149 19.96 -20.50 3.84
CA LEU A 149 20.30 -19.25 3.16
C LEU A 149 20.69 -19.47 1.69
N THR A 150 20.75 -20.71 1.23
CA THR A 150 20.91 -21.03 -0.21
C THR A 150 19.59 -20.94 -0.99
N SER A 151 18.48 -20.64 -0.29
CA SER A 151 17.13 -20.52 -0.80
C SER A 151 16.41 -19.34 -0.13
N PHE A 152 15.44 -18.75 -0.83
CA PHE A 152 14.50 -17.78 -0.25
C PHE A 152 13.25 -18.42 0.36
N ASP A 153 13.09 -19.74 0.23
CA ASP A 153 11.95 -20.48 0.75
C ASP A 153 11.97 -20.57 2.29
N ASN A 154 10.80 -20.45 2.91
CA ASN A 154 10.58 -20.41 4.38
C ASN A 154 11.26 -19.23 5.10
N GLN A 155 11.75 -18.23 4.38
CA GLN A 155 12.26 -16.99 4.96
C GLN A 155 11.12 -16.12 5.46
N SER A 156 11.32 -15.37 6.55
CA SER A 156 10.25 -14.56 7.13
C SER A 156 10.75 -13.32 7.87
N VAL A 157 9.90 -12.30 7.92
CA VAL A 157 10.09 -11.08 8.71
C VAL A 157 8.85 -10.82 9.57
N ILE A 158 9.06 -10.34 10.79
CA ILE A 158 7.98 -9.86 11.65
C ILE A 158 7.91 -8.34 11.50
N PHE A 159 6.74 -7.85 11.07
CA PHE A 159 6.40 -6.44 11.10
C PHE A 159 5.73 -6.08 12.42
N ASN A 160 6.14 -4.96 12.99
CA ASN A 160 5.45 -4.31 14.09
C ASN A 160 4.68 -3.11 13.53
N VAL A 161 3.48 -2.88 14.03
CA VAL A 161 2.63 -1.77 13.62
C VAL A 161 2.18 -0.95 14.83
N GLY A 162 1.87 0.32 14.61
CA GLY A 162 1.18 1.13 15.61
C GLY A 162 0.51 2.36 15.02
N VAL A 163 -0.43 2.92 15.77
CA VAL A 163 -1.20 4.11 15.39
C VAL A 163 -0.39 5.36 15.69
N ALA A 164 -0.28 6.26 14.72
CA ALA A 164 0.43 7.52 14.82
C ALA A 164 -0.41 8.70 14.29
N SER A 165 -0.06 9.91 14.70
CA SER A 165 -0.64 11.16 14.19
C SER A 165 0.44 12.06 13.61
N HIS A 166 0.11 12.73 12.51
CA HIS A 166 0.94 13.75 11.89
C HIS A 166 0.72 15.16 12.52
N VAL A 167 -0.29 15.30 13.39
CA VAL A 167 -0.63 16.58 14.05
C VAL A 167 -0.87 16.42 15.55
N LYS A 168 -0.81 17.51 16.30
CA LYS A 168 -1.05 17.50 17.75
C LYS A 168 -2.52 17.32 18.14
N ASP A 169 -3.43 17.78 17.30
CA ASP A 169 -4.89 17.70 17.52
C ASP A 169 -5.56 16.95 16.36
N PRO A 170 -5.42 15.61 16.26
CA PRO A 170 -5.96 14.84 15.16
C PRO A 170 -7.48 14.82 15.17
N LYS A 171 -8.09 14.88 13.98
CA LYS A 171 -9.55 14.72 13.82
C LYS A 171 -10.00 13.34 14.28
N VAL A 172 -11.19 13.26 14.87
CA VAL A 172 -11.86 11.98 15.15
C VAL A 172 -12.30 11.36 13.83
N GLY A 173 -11.94 10.10 13.60
CA GLY A 173 -12.27 9.37 12.38
C GLY A 173 -11.85 7.90 12.46
N VAL A 174 -12.10 7.16 11.38
CA VAL A 174 -11.63 5.78 11.20
C VAL A 174 -10.27 5.80 10.53
N ILE A 175 -9.33 4.99 11.04
CA ILE A 175 -8.05 4.72 10.38
C ILE A 175 -8.16 3.38 9.66
N ARG A 176 -7.83 3.35 8.36
CA ARG A 176 -7.80 2.12 7.57
C ARG A 176 -6.60 2.17 6.62
N ALA A 177 -5.54 1.43 6.94
CA ALA A 177 -4.36 1.32 6.08
C ALA A 177 -4.43 0.05 5.20
N PRO A 178 -4.93 0.12 3.95
CA PRO A 178 -4.74 -0.97 2.99
C PRO A 178 -3.27 -0.99 2.56
N LEU A 179 -2.59 -2.11 2.77
CA LEU A 179 -1.18 -2.29 2.44
C LEU A 179 -1.02 -3.43 1.44
N LEU A 180 -0.18 -3.21 0.43
CA LEU A 180 0.26 -4.20 -0.53
C LEU A 180 1.73 -4.54 -0.27
N PHE A 181 2.01 -5.84 -0.18
CA PHE A 181 3.33 -6.42 0.02
C PHE A 181 3.72 -7.17 -1.25
N SER A 182 4.50 -6.51 -2.12
CA SER A 182 4.89 -7.06 -3.42
C SER A 182 6.30 -7.66 -3.35
N PHE A 183 6.46 -8.91 -3.78
CA PHE A 183 7.80 -9.52 -3.88
C PHE A 183 8.67 -8.78 -4.90
N SER A 184 9.96 -8.64 -4.59
CA SER A 184 10.95 -8.03 -5.47
C SER A 184 12.31 -8.75 -5.35
N TYR A 185 12.72 -9.35 -6.46
CA TYR A 185 14.03 -9.97 -6.66
C TYR A 185 15.02 -8.91 -7.17
N ASN A 186 16.19 -8.76 -6.55
CA ASN A 186 17.27 -7.85 -6.99
C ASN A 186 18.66 -8.39 -6.64
#